data_AF-A0A356BHE5-F1
#
_entry.id   AF-A0A356BHE5-F1
#
_cell.length_a   1.000
_cell.length_b   1.000
_cell.length_c   1.000
_cell.angle_alpha   90.00
_cell.angle_beta   90.00
_cell.angle_gamma   90.00
#
_symmetry.space_group_name_H-M   'P 1'
#
loop_
_entity.id
_entity.type
_entity.pdbx_description
1 polymer ?
#
loop_
_entity_poly.entity_id
_entity_poly.type
_entity_poly.pdbx_seq_one_letter_code
_entity_poly.pdbx_strand_id
1 'polypeptide(L)'
;MQYSEVKKICDELHKTGKPVSLDYLISKVPGAQASLVVHYQKWRNEQANRAPAPVSTDSFFSEDFVTAFQRESEQHAKKLTDQLNQQLQQAMQAEVLAAEHNRELQLELEQLQQRKAELETSLQQQQQQLSTQAEKYASLVSERDQVQTQNRDQQTKLEQYSAELEQLKSELALADQEVNDSKTKLAQLEKALETATQQATDAKSQLGEAKADAEQLQLKLIAAQQAQDELEEQLQNEQQLNQQKLQQLQAELAAAEQELEPLQQKAKLAEQAEQQIQALQQAEASIKAELDKARQESKKAQQDLQTRDHDVTELEAMLSEFESKLQQATKTETQAVALNKRLQAQLEQAQKAQSGGEPVTVVDQQAIAEVEARLTAEIDAVQQQLEQTKQLTEELTAERDDALAKLEQALQQQNEVAEQVPAEQNALNQQAEETISRQEKELEALSKQLSELNKELDHSRREADVQRDNAFKAQEQLDAMEKAQHTADIDDSQDIQATLEQLKANNAMLKEQSAITANHQAEQREVIRQLREELQQQRDLVADLQLEKDKFQKQKAQLEQQVSFVKDNAAATIERLTRYREQAQEKIEKLEKKLSKASD
;
A
#
# COMPACT_ATOMS: atom_id res chain seq x y z
N MET A 1 -140.41 -22.24 -67.41
CA MET A 1 -141.73 -22.33 -66.78
C MET A 1 -142.65 -21.32 -67.44
N GLN A 2 -143.87 -21.72 -67.83
CA GLN A 2 -144.81 -20.80 -68.45
C GLN A 2 -145.82 -20.29 -67.41
N TYR A 3 -146.05 -18.97 -67.37
CA TYR A 3 -146.99 -18.30 -66.46
C TYR A 3 -148.40 -18.95 -66.43
N SER A 4 -148.80 -19.58 -67.54
CA SER A 4 -150.08 -20.29 -67.70
C SER A 4 -150.27 -21.47 -66.74
N GLU A 5 -149.21 -22.21 -66.39
CA GLU A 5 -149.29 -23.36 -65.47
C GLU A 5 -149.46 -22.91 -64.02
N VAL A 6 -148.65 -21.91 -63.60
CA VAL A 6 -148.76 -21.29 -62.27
C VAL A 6 -150.13 -20.63 -62.11
N LYS A 7 -150.62 -19.92 -63.14
CA LYS A 7 -151.95 -19.31 -63.14
C LYS A 7 -153.08 -20.33 -63.00
N LYS A 8 -153.03 -21.48 -63.70
CA LYS A 8 -154.04 -22.55 -63.55
C LYS A 8 -154.11 -23.09 -62.12
N ILE A 9 -152.96 -23.37 -61.49
CA ILE A 9 -152.91 -23.89 -60.12
C ILE A 9 -153.43 -22.84 -59.13
N CYS A 10 -153.03 -21.57 -59.29
CA CYS A 10 -153.55 -20.48 -58.46
C CYS A 10 -155.06 -20.28 -58.64
N ASP A 11 -155.57 -20.33 -59.87
CA ASP A 11 -157.00 -20.18 -60.18
C ASP A 11 -157.83 -21.38 -59.66
N GLU A 12 -157.28 -22.59 -59.68
CA GLU A 12 -157.94 -23.79 -59.15
C GLU A 12 -157.97 -23.80 -57.60
N LEU A 13 -156.87 -23.40 -56.95
CA LEU A 13 -156.85 -23.20 -55.49
C LEU A 13 -157.83 -22.10 -55.07
N HIS A 14 -157.89 -21.01 -55.82
CA HIS A 14 -158.82 -19.91 -55.56
C HIS A 14 -160.28 -20.35 -55.77
N LYS A 15 -160.60 -21.13 -56.82
CA LYS A 15 -161.94 -21.69 -57.05
C LYS A 15 -162.38 -22.71 -55.99
N THR A 16 -161.42 -23.46 -55.42
CA THR A 16 -161.70 -24.47 -54.39
C THR A 16 -161.69 -23.90 -52.96
N GLY A 17 -161.52 -22.58 -52.80
CA GLY A 17 -161.54 -21.89 -51.51
C GLY A 17 -160.31 -22.16 -50.63
N LYS A 18 -159.25 -22.78 -51.18
CA LYS A 18 -158.00 -23.03 -50.46
C LYS A 18 -157.05 -21.83 -50.55
N PRO A 19 -156.31 -21.48 -49.49
CA PRO A 19 -155.41 -20.34 -49.50
C PRO A 19 -154.27 -20.55 -50.50
N VAL A 20 -154.08 -19.59 -51.41
CA VAL A 20 -152.99 -19.60 -52.40
C VAL A 20 -151.71 -19.07 -51.76
N SER A 21 -150.99 -19.92 -51.04
CA SER A 21 -149.68 -19.59 -50.44
C SER A 21 -148.51 -19.86 -51.39
N LEU A 22 -147.49 -19.01 -51.35
CA LEU A 22 -146.26 -19.17 -52.13
C LEU A 22 -145.56 -20.51 -51.82
N ASP A 23 -145.55 -20.95 -50.56
CA ASP A 23 -144.96 -22.23 -50.15
C ASP A 23 -145.64 -23.45 -50.79
N TYR A 24 -146.97 -23.43 -50.91
CA TYR A 24 -147.71 -24.48 -51.61
C TYR A 24 -147.33 -24.56 -53.09
N LEU A 25 -147.15 -23.41 -53.75
CA LEU A 25 -146.74 -23.35 -55.16
C LEU A 25 -145.30 -23.85 -55.35
N ILE A 26 -144.38 -23.52 -54.42
CA ILE A 26 -143.00 -24.02 -54.42
C ILE A 26 -142.98 -25.56 -54.25
N SER A 27 -143.90 -26.13 -53.46
CA SER A 27 -143.97 -27.58 -53.23
C SER A 27 -144.56 -28.40 -54.38
N LYS A 28 -145.40 -27.80 -55.24
CA LYS A 28 -146.13 -28.49 -56.31
C LYS A 28 -145.58 -28.26 -57.71
N VAL A 29 -144.82 -27.18 -57.93
CA VAL A 29 -144.31 -26.81 -59.25
C VAL A 29 -142.78 -26.87 -59.25
N PRO A 30 -142.15 -27.85 -59.94
CA PRO A 30 -140.70 -28.01 -59.92
C PRO A 30 -139.98 -26.97 -60.80
N GLY A 31 -139.15 -26.12 -60.20
CA GLY A 31 -138.12 -25.30 -60.85
C GLY A 31 -137.77 -23.99 -60.11
N ALA A 32 -137.15 -23.03 -60.80
CA ALA A 32 -136.48 -21.88 -60.17
C ALA A 32 -137.45 -20.97 -59.37
N GLN A 33 -137.21 -20.86 -58.06
CA GLN A 33 -138.04 -20.09 -57.11
C GLN A 33 -138.22 -18.62 -57.51
N ALA A 34 -137.19 -17.99 -58.09
CA ALA A 34 -137.25 -16.60 -58.51
C ALA A 34 -138.31 -16.35 -59.60
N SER A 35 -138.43 -17.24 -60.60
CA SER A 35 -139.46 -17.11 -61.65
C SER A 35 -140.85 -17.39 -61.11
N LEU A 36 -140.97 -18.30 -60.14
CA LEU A 36 -142.25 -18.62 -59.48
C LEU A 36 -142.79 -17.42 -58.67
N VAL A 37 -141.91 -16.70 -57.96
CA VAL A 37 -142.27 -15.48 -57.22
C VAL A 37 -142.77 -14.39 -58.17
N VAL A 38 -142.11 -14.19 -59.30
CA VAL A 38 -142.54 -13.21 -60.33
C VAL A 38 -143.89 -13.60 -60.93
N HIS A 39 -144.11 -14.88 -61.22
CA HIS A 39 -145.40 -15.36 -61.73
C HIS A 39 -146.52 -15.27 -60.67
N TYR A 40 -146.23 -15.56 -59.40
CA TYR A 40 -147.17 -15.40 -58.30
C TYR A 40 -147.53 -13.93 -58.06
N GLN A 41 -146.56 -13.02 -58.07
CA GLN A 41 -146.80 -11.58 -58.02
C GLN A 41 -147.64 -11.11 -59.21
N LYS A 42 -147.37 -11.61 -60.42
CA LYS A 42 -148.16 -11.29 -61.61
C LYS A 42 -149.61 -11.77 -61.49
N TRP A 43 -149.85 -12.99 -61.01
CA TRP A 43 -151.19 -13.50 -60.75
C TRP A 43 -151.91 -12.72 -59.65
N ARG A 44 -151.20 -12.38 -58.56
CA ARG A 44 -151.75 -11.56 -57.46
C ARG A 44 -152.15 -10.17 -57.94
N ASN A 45 -151.35 -9.55 -58.81
CA ASN A 45 -151.68 -8.29 -59.44
C ASN A 45 -152.86 -8.43 -60.43
N GLU A 46 -152.96 -9.54 -61.16
CA GLU A 46 -154.14 -9.83 -62.00
C GLU A 46 -155.42 -10.05 -61.18
N GLN A 47 -155.35 -10.66 -59.99
CA GLN A 47 -156.49 -10.78 -59.07
C GLN A 47 -156.85 -9.42 -58.44
N ALA A 48 -155.85 -8.61 -58.08
CA ALA A 48 -156.07 -7.26 -57.56
C ALA A 48 -156.71 -6.32 -58.61
N ASN A 49 -156.41 -6.53 -59.90
CA ASN A 49 -157.02 -5.80 -61.02
C ASN A 49 -158.28 -6.48 -61.59
N ARG A 50 -158.73 -7.61 -61.02
CA ARG A 50 -159.99 -8.23 -61.42
C ARG A 50 -161.11 -7.40 -60.81
N ALA A 51 -161.78 -6.60 -61.65
CA ALA A 51 -162.91 -5.78 -61.26
C ALA A 51 -163.89 -6.61 -60.40
N PRO A 52 -164.19 -6.18 -59.15
CA PRO A 52 -165.19 -6.85 -58.36
C PRO A 52 -166.51 -6.83 -59.13
N ALA A 53 -167.19 -7.98 -59.18
CA ALA A 53 -168.59 -8.05 -59.60
C ALA A 53 -169.39 -6.98 -58.83
N PRO A 54 -170.41 -6.35 -59.43
CA PRO A 54 -171.21 -5.34 -58.74
C PRO A 54 -171.90 -6.01 -57.56
N VAL A 55 -171.28 -5.91 -56.39
CA VAL A 55 -171.90 -6.20 -55.11
C VAL A 55 -172.86 -5.06 -54.87
N SER A 56 -174.13 -5.43 -54.92
CA SER A 56 -175.29 -4.61 -54.59
C SER A 56 -174.96 -3.68 -53.43
N THR A 57 -175.03 -2.39 -53.69
CA THR A 57 -175.04 -1.33 -52.69
C THR A 57 -176.35 -1.40 -51.91
N ASP A 58 -176.49 -2.43 -51.08
CA ASP A 58 -177.28 -2.35 -49.87
C ASP A 58 -176.27 -2.20 -48.75
N SER A 59 -175.87 -0.94 -48.52
CA SER A 59 -175.15 -0.56 -47.31
C SER A 59 -176.08 -0.87 -46.14
N PHE A 60 -175.90 -2.05 -45.53
CA PHE A 60 -176.58 -2.49 -44.30
C PHE A 60 -176.25 -1.60 -43.09
N PHE A 61 -175.43 -0.57 -43.28
CA PHE A 61 -175.12 0.46 -42.31
C PHE A 61 -175.72 1.79 -42.76
N SER A 62 -176.30 2.54 -41.83
CA SER A 62 -176.86 3.86 -42.11
C SER A 62 -175.80 4.79 -42.69
N GLU A 63 -176.23 5.74 -43.51
CA GLU A 63 -175.35 6.79 -44.07
C GLU A 63 -174.60 7.53 -42.94
N ASP A 64 -175.28 7.77 -41.81
CA ASP A 64 -174.69 8.32 -40.58
C ASP A 64 -173.55 7.45 -40.01
N PHE A 65 -173.68 6.12 -40.03
CA PHE A 65 -172.61 5.21 -39.58
C PHE A 65 -171.42 5.25 -40.52
N VAL A 66 -171.64 5.29 -41.83
CA VAL A 66 -170.56 5.38 -42.83
C VAL A 66 -169.82 6.70 -42.68
N THR A 67 -170.53 7.82 -42.52
CA THR A 67 -169.91 9.13 -42.28
C THR A 67 -169.18 9.19 -40.93
N ALA A 68 -169.75 8.62 -39.87
CA ALA A 68 -169.11 8.54 -38.55
C ALA A 68 -167.84 7.67 -38.58
N PHE A 69 -167.89 6.50 -39.22
CA PHE A 69 -166.75 5.62 -39.40
C PHE A 69 -165.66 6.26 -40.26
N GLN A 70 -166.01 6.95 -41.35
CA GLN A 70 -165.05 7.71 -42.14
C GLN A 70 -164.36 8.78 -41.29
N ARG A 71 -165.12 9.58 -40.54
CA ARG A 71 -164.56 10.60 -39.64
C ARG A 71 -163.68 10.01 -38.55
N GLU A 72 -164.05 8.88 -37.96
CA GLU A 72 -163.24 8.19 -36.95
C GLU A 72 -161.98 7.58 -37.57
N SER A 73 -162.08 7.00 -38.77
CA SER A 73 -160.95 6.46 -39.51
C SER A 73 -159.96 7.56 -39.92
N GLU A 74 -160.44 8.73 -40.34
CA GLU A 74 -159.63 9.91 -40.64
C GLU A 74 -158.95 10.47 -39.38
N GLN A 75 -159.67 10.52 -38.25
CA GLN A 75 -159.09 10.91 -36.97
C GLN A 75 -158.02 9.93 -36.50
N HIS A 76 -158.25 8.62 -36.66
CA HIS A 76 -157.28 7.59 -36.31
C HIS A 76 -156.06 7.63 -37.24
N ALA A 77 -156.27 7.78 -38.54
CA ALA A 77 -155.20 7.96 -39.52
C ALA A 77 -154.38 9.22 -39.21
N LYS A 78 -155.04 10.34 -38.90
CA LYS A 78 -154.36 11.58 -38.50
C LYS A 78 -153.55 11.41 -37.22
N LYS A 79 -154.12 10.79 -36.17
CA LYS A 79 -153.38 10.49 -34.92
C LYS A 79 -152.16 9.60 -35.19
N LEU A 80 -152.31 8.58 -36.03
CA LEU A 80 -151.22 7.68 -36.40
C LEU A 80 -150.14 8.42 -37.21
N THR A 81 -150.53 9.28 -38.15
CA THR A 81 -149.61 10.13 -38.92
C THR A 81 -148.89 11.13 -38.01
N ASP A 82 -149.59 11.76 -37.08
CA ASP A 82 -149.01 12.69 -36.10
C ASP A 82 -148.03 11.97 -35.18
N GLN A 83 -148.36 10.76 -34.70
CA GLN A 83 -147.47 9.92 -33.90
C GLN A 83 -146.22 9.51 -34.69
N LEU A 84 -146.38 9.10 -35.95
CA LEU A 84 -145.26 8.73 -36.82
C LEU A 84 -144.36 9.94 -37.12
N ASN A 85 -144.94 11.11 -37.36
CA ASN A 85 -144.19 12.37 -37.55
C ASN A 85 -143.43 12.76 -36.28
N GLN A 86 -144.02 12.58 -35.10
CA GLN A 86 -143.33 12.83 -33.83
C GLN A 86 -142.16 11.87 -33.63
N GLN A 87 -142.34 10.58 -33.92
CA GLN A 87 -141.25 9.59 -33.87
C GLN A 87 -140.14 9.92 -34.87
N LEU A 88 -140.50 10.35 -36.09
CA LEU A 88 -139.52 10.75 -37.11
C LEU A 88 -138.73 12.00 -36.66
N GLN A 89 -139.38 12.99 -36.06
CA GLN A 89 -138.71 14.17 -35.52
C GLN A 89 -137.75 13.81 -34.38
N GLN A 90 -138.16 12.92 -33.47
CA GLN A 90 -137.29 12.43 -32.39
C GLN A 90 -136.09 11.66 -32.94
N ALA A 91 -136.30 10.78 -33.92
CA ALA A 91 -135.23 10.03 -34.57
C ALA A 91 -134.23 10.96 -35.27
N MET A 92 -134.74 11.97 -36.00
CA MET A 92 -133.90 12.96 -36.67
C MET A 92 -133.09 13.80 -35.67
N GLN A 93 -133.70 14.22 -34.56
CA GLN A 93 -133.00 14.95 -33.51
C GLN A 93 -131.91 14.07 -32.84
N ALA A 94 -132.21 12.79 -32.59
CA ALA A 94 -131.24 11.84 -32.05
C ALA A 94 -130.07 11.60 -33.02
N GLU A 95 -130.35 11.51 -34.33
CA GLU A 95 -129.32 11.37 -35.37
C GLU A 95 -128.41 12.60 -35.44
N VAL A 96 -128.98 13.81 -35.37
CA VAL A 96 -128.19 15.05 -35.32
C VAL A 96 -127.28 15.08 -34.09
N LEU A 97 -127.82 14.76 -32.90
CA LEU A 97 -127.00 14.71 -31.67
C LEU A 97 -125.91 13.64 -31.76
N ALA A 98 -126.19 12.47 -32.34
CA ALA A 98 -125.19 11.43 -32.55
C ALA A 98 -124.11 11.85 -33.56
N ALA A 99 -124.49 12.59 -34.61
CA ALA A 99 -123.56 13.14 -35.59
C ALA A 99 -122.67 14.24 -34.97
N GLU A 100 -123.23 15.12 -34.14
CA GLU A 100 -122.48 16.12 -33.38
C GLU A 100 -121.49 15.45 -32.41
N HIS A 101 -121.93 14.45 -31.65
CA HIS A 101 -121.06 13.74 -30.72
C HIS A 101 -119.94 12.95 -31.45
N ASN A 102 -120.25 12.32 -32.58
CA ASN A 102 -119.22 11.68 -33.42
C ASN A 102 -118.19 12.69 -33.95
N ARG A 103 -118.63 13.91 -34.28
CA ARG A 103 -117.74 15.00 -34.70
C ARG A 103 -116.84 15.47 -33.55
N GLU A 104 -117.37 15.58 -32.34
CA GLU A 104 -116.58 15.89 -31.15
C GLU A 104 -115.52 14.80 -30.87
N LEU A 105 -115.92 13.53 -30.92
CA LEU A 105 -115.00 12.39 -30.75
C LEU A 105 -113.89 12.38 -31.82
N GLN A 106 -114.20 12.72 -33.07
CA GLN A 106 -113.19 12.85 -34.12
C GLN A 106 -112.17 13.95 -33.81
N LEU A 107 -112.64 15.11 -33.33
CA LEU A 107 -111.76 16.21 -32.92
C LEU A 107 -110.88 15.81 -31.72
N GLU A 108 -111.43 15.13 -30.72
CA GLU A 108 -110.65 14.62 -29.59
C GLU A 108 -109.60 13.60 -30.03
N LEU A 109 -109.94 12.71 -30.97
CA LEU A 109 -109.02 11.71 -31.50
C LEU A 109 -107.88 12.37 -32.29
N GLU A 110 -108.18 13.39 -33.10
CA GLU A 110 -107.16 14.19 -33.79
C GLU A 110 -106.22 14.91 -32.81
N GLN A 111 -106.76 15.52 -31.75
CA GLN A 111 -105.95 16.17 -30.71
C GLN A 111 -105.06 15.16 -29.96
N LEU A 112 -105.58 13.98 -29.63
CA LEU A 112 -104.80 12.92 -29.00
C LEU A 112 -103.68 12.40 -29.91
N GLN A 113 -103.94 12.27 -31.22
CA GLN A 113 -102.92 11.91 -32.20
C GLN A 113 -101.83 12.97 -32.32
N GLN A 114 -102.19 14.25 -32.36
CA GLN A 114 -101.22 15.34 -32.36
C GLN A 114 -100.35 15.30 -31.10
N ARG A 115 -100.96 15.19 -29.92
CA ARG A 115 -100.23 15.09 -28.65
C ARG A 115 -99.33 13.86 -28.57
N LYS A 116 -99.77 12.73 -29.12
CA LYS A 116 -98.94 11.52 -29.23
C LYS A 116 -97.73 11.78 -30.12
N ALA A 117 -97.90 12.39 -31.29
CA ALA A 117 -96.81 12.71 -32.20
C ALA A 117 -95.79 13.69 -31.59
N GLU A 118 -96.27 14.69 -30.84
CA GLU A 118 -95.43 15.61 -30.08
C GLU A 118 -94.60 14.88 -29.01
N LEU A 119 -95.24 13.98 -28.26
CA LEU A 119 -94.56 13.17 -27.24
C LEU A 119 -93.55 12.19 -27.85
N GLU A 120 -93.87 11.55 -28.96
CA GLU A 120 -92.95 10.67 -29.70
C GLU A 120 -91.73 11.46 -30.21
N THR A 121 -91.96 12.67 -30.73
CA THR A 121 -90.87 13.55 -31.15
C THR A 121 -90.00 13.98 -29.97
N SER A 122 -90.61 14.34 -28.83
CA SER A 122 -89.89 14.71 -27.61
C SER A 122 -89.07 13.54 -27.05
N LEU A 123 -89.63 12.33 -27.05
CA LEU A 123 -88.95 11.10 -26.63
C LEU A 123 -87.73 10.83 -27.52
N GLN A 124 -87.90 10.94 -28.85
CA GLN A 124 -86.81 10.73 -29.81
C GLN A 124 -85.69 11.75 -29.62
N GLN A 125 -86.02 13.02 -29.36
CA GLN A 125 -85.04 14.06 -29.04
C GLN A 125 -84.29 13.75 -27.74
N GLN A 126 -84.99 13.33 -26.67
CA GLN A 126 -84.33 12.94 -25.42
C GLN A 126 -83.41 11.73 -25.62
N GLN A 127 -83.82 10.74 -26.41
CA GLN A 127 -83.01 9.56 -26.69
C GLN A 127 -81.74 9.92 -27.49
N GLN A 128 -81.85 10.84 -28.46
CA GLN A 128 -80.70 11.35 -29.18
C GLN A 128 -79.75 12.13 -28.26
N GLN A 129 -80.28 12.98 -27.37
CA GLN A 129 -79.47 13.69 -26.37
C GLN A 129 -78.72 12.74 -25.43
N LEU A 130 -79.38 11.68 -24.95
CA LEU A 130 -78.74 10.66 -24.13
C LEU A 130 -77.65 9.90 -24.88
N SER A 131 -77.86 9.57 -26.16
CA SER A 131 -76.83 8.95 -27.02
C SER A 131 -75.61 9.85 -27.16
N THR A 132 -75.81 11.14 -27.48
CA THR A 132 -74.71 12.11 -27.58
C THR A 132 -73.99 12.32 -26.25
N GLN A 133 -74.70 12.29 -25.12
CA GLN A 133 -74.06 12.33 -23.81
C GLN A 133 -73.23 11.07 -23.54
N ALA A 134 -73.75 9.88 -23.86
CA ALA A 134 -73.01 8.63 -23.70
C ALA A 134 -71.71 8.61 -24.52
N GLU A 135 -71.75 9.11 -25.76
CA GLU A 135 -70.55 9.26 -26.61
C GLU A 135 -69.52 10.23 -25.99
N LYS A 136 -69.98 11.37 -25.45
CA LYS A 136 -69.10 12.31 -24.74
C LYS A 136 -68.47 11.72 -23.48
N TYR A 137 -69.23 10.94 -22.71
CA TYR A 137 -68.68 10.25 -21.54
C TYR A 137 -67.67 9.18 -21.96
N ALA A 138 -67.94 8.43 -23.02
CA ALA A 138 -66.99 7.45 -23.54
C ALA A 138 -65.68 8.11 -24.01
N SER A 139 -65.74 9.25 -24.69
CA SER A 139 -64.54 9.99 -25.10
C SER A 139 -63.75 10.52 -23.89
N LEU A 140 -64.43 11.10 -22.89
CA LEU A 140 -63.77 11.58 -21.67
C LEU A 140 -63.11 10.46 -20.87
N VAL A 141 -63.73 9.28 -20.83
CA VAL A 141 -63.13 8.09 -20.19
C VAL A 141 -61.86 7.68 -20.94
N SER A 142 -61.91 7.63 -22.26
CA SER A 142 -60.74 7.33 -23.10
C SER A 142 -59.60 8.34 -22.90
N GLU A 143 -59.90 9.64 -22.87
CA GLU A 143 -58.91 10.69 -22.60
C GLU A 143 -58.31 10.55 -21.19
N ARG A 144 -59.14 10.24 -20.18
CA ARG A 144 -58.68 10.00 -18.81
C ARG A 144 -57.74 8.81 -18.72
N ASP A 145 -58.06 7.70 -19.38
CA ASP A 145 -57.21 6.50 -19.42
C ASP A 145 -55.88 6.78 -20.14
N GLN A 146 -55.90 7.58 -21.21
CA GLN A 146 -54.69 8.00 -21.91
C GLN A 146 -53.79 8.88 -21.02
N VAL A 147 -54.35 9.89 -20.36
CA VAL A 147 -53.62 10.76 -19.42
C VAL A 147 -53.06 9.95 -18.24
N GLN A 148 -53.81 8.98 -17.73
CA GLN A 148 -53.35 8.11 -16.65
C GLN A 148 -52.18 7.22 -17.08
N THR A 149 -52.17 6.77 -18.33
CA THR A 149 -51.04 6.01 -18.91
C THR A 149 -49.82 6.91 -19.08
N GLN A 150 -49.99 8.11 -19.64
CA GLN A 150 -48.91 9.10 -19.77
C GLN A 150 -48.29 9.48 -18.42
N ASN A 151 -49.12 9.65 -17.37
CA ASN A 151 -48.63 9.91 -16.01
C ASN A 151 -47.79 8.74 -15.47
N ARG A 152 -48.21 7.48 -15.68
CA ARG A 152 -47.40 6.31 -15.29
C ARG A 152 -46.08 6.25 -16.03
N ASP A 153 -46.08 6.54 -17.33
CA ASP A 153 -44.86 6.56 -18.14
C ASP A 153 -43.91 7.66 -17.69
N GLN A 154 -44.43 8.87 -17.43
CA GLN A 154 -43.64 9.98 -16.89
C GLN A 154 -43.07 9.66 -15.50
N GLN A 155 -43.86 9.03 -14.63
CA GLN A 155 -43.40 8.64 -13.31
C GLN A 155 -42.29 7.58 -13.36
N THR A 156 -42.42 6.61 -14.27
CA THR A 156 -41.37 5.61 -14.51
C THR A 156 -40.08 6.27 -15.02
N LYS A 157 -40.18 7.25 -15.93
CA LYS A 157 -39.02 8.02 -16.41
C LYS A 157 -38.37 8.84 -15.30
N LEU A 158 -39.16 9.47 -14.43
CA LEU A 158 -38.65 10.22 -13.28
C LEU A 158 -37.91 9.30 -12.30
N GLU A 159 -38.42 8.10 -12.05
CA GLU A 159 -37.74 7.08 -11.23
C GLU A 159 -36.42 6.63 -11.86
N GLN A 160 -36.39 6.44 -13.18
CA GLN A 160 -35.16 6.12 -13.93
C GLN A 160 -34.12 7.24 -13.82
N TYR A 161 -34.49 8.49 -14.11
CA TYR A 161 -33.58 9.63 -13.98
C TYR A 161 -33.11 9.85 -12.55
N SER A 162 -33.97 9.60 -11.56
CA SER A 162 -33.57 9.65 -10.15
C SER A 162 -32.51 8.58 -9.82
N ALA A 163 -32.64 7.37 -10.36
CA ALA A 163 -31.66 6.31 -10.17
C ALA A 163 -30.33 6.62 -10.86
N GLU A 164 -30.36 7.14 -12.10
CA GLU A 164 -29.17 7.58 -12.83
C GLU A 164 -28.44 8.73 -12.10
N LEU A 165 -29.18 9.69 -11.53
CA LEU A 165 -28.59 10.77 -10.74
C LEU A 165 -27.91 10.26 -9.46
N GLU A 166 -28.49 9.28 -8.77
CA GLU A 166 -27.83 8.68 -7.60
C GLU A 166 -26.59 7.87 -7.99
N GLN A 167 -26.62 7.19 -9.14
CA GLN A 167 -25.43 6.52 -9.67
C GLN A 167 -24.31 7.52 -9.98
N LEU A 168 -24.62 8.60 -10.71
CA LEU A 168 -23.66 9.66 -11.03
C LEU A 168 -23.08 10.33 -9.79
N LYS A 169 -23.89 10.56 -8.74
CA LYS A 169 -23.38 11.08 -7.46
C LYS A 169 -22.41 10.10 -6.79
N SER A 170 -22.70 8.80 -6.83
CA SER A 170 -21.80 7.78 -6.29
C SER A 170 -20.48 7.71 -7.07
N GLU A 171 -20.53 7.79 -8.40
CA GLU A 171 -19.34 7.83 -9.25
C GLU A 171 -18.49 9.09 -8.97
N LEU A 172 -19.14 10.24 -8.80
CA LEU A 172 -18.46 11.49 -8.45
C LEU A 172 -17.79 11.42 -7.06
N ALA A 173 -18.45 10.80 -6.08
CA ALA A 173 -17.88 10.61 -4.74
C ALA A 173 -16.63 9.68 -4.78
N LEU A 174 -16.65 8.64 -5.61
CA LEU A 174 -15.50 7.77 -5.82
C LEU A 174 -14.34 8.53 -6.51
N ALA A 175 -14.65 9.34 -7.53
CA ALA A 175 -13.65 10.17 -8.19
C ALA A 175 -13.02 11.19 -7.24
N ASP A 176 -13.82 11.85 -6.39
CA ASP A 176 -13.34 12.77 -5.36
C ASP A 176 -12.42 12.07 -4.34
N GLN A 177 -12.75 10.82 -3.97
CA GLN A 177 -11.90 10.00 -3.11
C GLN A 177 -10.57 9.68 -3.80
N GLU A 178 -10.59 9.26 -5.06
CA GLU A 178 -9.37 8.94 -5.82
C GLU A 178 -8.47 10.17 -6.03
N VAL A 179 -9.06 11.35 -6.24
CA VAL A 179 -8.33 12.62 -6.28
C VAL A 179 -7.68 12.94 -4.94
N ASN A 180 -8.38 12.74 -3.81
CA ASN A 180 -7.82 12.97 -2.48
C ASN A 180 -6.69 11.98 -2.15
N ASP A 181 -6.84 10.71 -2.52
CA ASP A 181 -5.81 9.69 -2.36
C ASP A 181 -4.56 10.04 -3.20
N SER A 182 -4.78 10.47 -4.45
CA SER A 182 -3.72 10.95 -5.35
C SER A 182 -3.00 12.17 -4.78
N LYS A 183 -3.75 13.15 -4.24
CA LYS A 183 -3.18 14.34 -3.59
C LYS A 183 -2.34 13.98 -2.36
N THR A 184 -2.79 12.99 -1.59
CA THR A 184 -2.05 12.50 -0.42
C THR A 184 -0.75 11.80 -0.83
N LYS A 185 -0.79 10.96 -1.88
CA LYS A 185 0.42 10.35 -2.46
C LYS A 185 1.39 11.40 -2.99
N LEU A 186 0.88 12.44 -3.65
CA LEU A 186 1.69 13.53 -4.19
C LEU A 186 2.42 14.28 -3.06
N ALA A 187 1.72 14.63 -1.98
CA ALA A 187 2.32 15.25 -0.80
C ALA A 187 3.40 14.35 -0.13
N GLN A 188 3.19 13.02 -0.11
CA GLN A 188 4.20 12.08 0.38
C GLN A 188 5.43 12.04 -0.52
N LEU A 189 5.25 12.06 -1.85
CA LEU A 189 6.36 12.11 -2.82
C LEU A 189 7.13 13.43 -2.73
N GLU A 190 6.44 14.56 -2.57
CA GLU A 190 7.08 15.87 -2.35
C GLU A 190 7.96 15.85 -1.11
N LYS A 191 7.46 15.30 0.02
CA LYS A 191 8.24 15.16 1.25
C LYS A 191 9.45 14.22 1.09
N ALA A 192 9.28 13.12 0.35
CA ALA A 192 10.37 12.19 0.05
C ALA A 192 11.45 12.88 -0.81
N LEU A 193 11.04 13.69 -1.79
CA LEU A 193 11.94 14.43 -2.65
C LEU A 193 12.69 15.53 -1.89
N GLU A 194 12.03 16.22 -0.96
CA GLU A 194 12.67 17.17 -0.06
C GLU A 194 13.72 16.49 0.83
N THR A 195 13.38 15.31 1.39
CA THR A 195 14.31 14.51 2.21
C THR A 195 15.52 14.05 1.38
N ALA A 196 15.30 13.54 0.16
CA ALA A 196 16.38 13.13 -0.73
C ALA A 196 17.27 14.31 -1.15
N THR A 197 16.67 15.49 -1.36
CA THR A 197 17.41 16.71 -1.66
C THR A 197 18.30 17.11 -0.48
N GLN A 198 17.77 17.05 0.74
CA GLN A 198 18.54 17.34 1.95
C GLN A 198 19.73 16.38 2.12
N GLN A 199 19.50 15.08 1.94
CA GLN A 199 20.57 14.07 1.98
C GLN A 199 21.64 14.32 0.91
N ALA A 200 21.25 14.74 -0.29
CA ALA A 200 22.20 15.08 -1.35
C ALA A 200 23.04 16.32 -0.99
N THR A 201 22.46 17.35 -0.37
CA THR A 201 23.22 18.50 0.16
C THR A 201 24.17 18.10 1.28
N ASP A 202 23.73 17.27 2.23
CA ASP A 202 24.56 16.82 3.34
C ASP A 202 25.74 15.99 2.84
N ALA A 203 25.50 15.05 1.91
CA ALA A 203 26.53 14.26 1.25
C ALA A 203 27.52 15.15 0.48
N LYS A 204 27.05 16.22 -0.17
CA LYS A 204 27.91 17.18 -0.86
C LYS A 204 28.78 17.97 0.12
N SER A 205 28.27 18.31 1.30
CA SER A 205 29.04 18.96 2.37
C SER A 205 30.13 18.02 2.90
N GLN A 206 29.77 16.77 3.21
CA GLN A 206 30.73 15.75 3.66
C GLN A 206 31.82 15.48 2.63
N LEU A 207 31.47 15.44 1.33
CA LEU A 207 32.45 15.34 0.26
C LEU A 207 33.42 16.55 0.25
N GLY A 208 32.91 17.75 0.51
CA GLY A 208 33.73 18.96 0.64
C GLY A 208 34.72 18.88 1.80
N GLU A 209 34.26 18.43 2.97
CA GLU A 209 35.10 18.21 4.16
C GLU A 209 36.16 17.14 3.90
N ALA A 210 35.78 15.97 3.38
CA ALA A 210 36.71 14.91 3.05
C ALA A 210 37.77 15.35 2.03
N LYS A 211 37.40 16.23 1.09
CA LYS A 211 38.35 16.79 0.13
C LYS A 211 39.34 17.75 0.79
N ALA A 212 38.90 18.58 1.74
CA ALA A 212 39.77 19.45 2.52
C ALA A 212 40.73 18.64 3.41
N ASP A 213 40.23 17.57 4.05
CA ASP A 213 41.06 16.64 4.83
C ASP A 213 42.11 15.94 3.97
N ALA A 214 41.74 15.52 2.75
CA ALA A 214 42.67 14.93 1.79
C ALA A 214 43.77 15.93 1.38
N GLU A 215 43.41 17.20 1.09
CA GLU A 215 44.38 18.26 0.82
C GLU A 215 45.32 18.50 2.02
N GLN A 216 44.78 18.46 3.25
CA GLN A 216 45.59 18.60 4.47
C GLN A 216 46.55 17.41 4.67
N LEU A 217 46.09 16.18 4.42
CA LEU A 217 46.94 14.99 4.45
C LEU A 217 48.04 15.06 3.40
N GLN A 218 47.74 15.55 2.20
CA GLN A 218 48.72 15.74 1.14
C GLN A 218 49.80 16.75 1.54
N LEU A 219 49.43 17.86 2.19
CA LEU A 219 50.38 18.82 2.75
C LEU A 219 51.24 18.21 3.86
N LYS A 220 50.66 17.42 4.77
CA LYS A 220 51.42 16.71 5.81
C LYS A 220 52.40 15.71 5.22
N LEU A 221 52.00 14.99 4.16
CA LEU A 221 52.87 14.06 3.45
C LEU A 221 54.07 14.79 2.85
N ILE A 222 53.84 15.93 2.17
CA ILE A 222 54.93 16.76 1.62
C ILE A 222 55.88 17.22 2.73
N ALA A 223 55.34 17.69 3.85
CA ALA A 223 56.16 18.12 4.99
C ALA A 223 56.97 16.96 5.61
N ALA A 224 56.38 15.77 5.72
CA ALA A 224 57.08 14.58 6.19
C ALA A 224 58.17 14.14 5.22
N GLN A 225 57.93 14.25 3.91
CA GLN A 225 58.91 13.98 2.86
C GLN A 225 60.11 14.93 2.97
N GLN A 226 59.85 16.24 3.13
CA GLN A 226 60.91 17.24 3.34
C GLN A 226 61.72 16.98 4.61
N ALA A 227 61.05 16.63 5.71
CA ALA A 227 61.73 16.28 6.95
C ALA A 227 62.60 15.02 6.80
N GLN A 228 62.15 14.04 6.00
CA GLN A 228 62.94 12.86 5.69
C GLN A 228 64.17 13.20 4.84
N ASP A 229 64.02 14.04 3.80
CA ASP A 229 65.13 14.50 2.97
C ASP A 229 66.18 15.28 3.80
N GLU A 230 65.75 16.16 4.71
CA GLU A 230 66.63 16.87 5.65
C GLU A 230 67.39 15.91 6.58
N LEU A 231 66.73 14.84 7.03
CA LEU A 231 67.33 13.83 7.91
C LEU A 231 68.35 12.96 7.16
N GLU A 232 68.08 12.62 5.90
CA GLU A 232 69.04 11.96 5.01
C GLU A 232 70.26 12.84 4.75
N GLU A 233 70.08 14.14 4.54
CA GLU A 233 71.18 15.09 4.37
C GLU A 233 72.04 15.22 5.65
N GLN A 234 71.39 15.28 6.83
CA GLN A 234 72.11 15.26 8.12
C GLN A 234 72.91 13.97 8.31
N LEU A 235 72.33 12.81 7.99
CA LEU A 235 73.01 11.52 8.10
C LEU A 235 74.23 11.45 7.17
N GLN A 236 74.12 11.94 5.93
CA GLN A 236 75.25 12.01 5.00
C GLN A 236 76.36 12.94 5.52
N ASN A 237 76.00 14.10 6.07
CA ASN A 237 76.97 15.02 6.68
C ASN A 237 77.67 14.39 7.89
N GLU A 238 76.96 13.69 8.77
CA GLU A 238 77.56 12.94 9.88
C GLU A 238 78.49 11.82 9.40
N GLN A 239 78.10 11.08 8.36
CA GLN A 239 78.96 10.05 7.75
C GLN A 239 80.25 10.64 7.17
N GLN A 240 80.18 11.78 6.48
CA GLN A 240 81.36 12.48 5.96
C GLN A 240 82.26 12.98 7.10
N LEU A 241 81.68 13.56 8.16
CA LEU A 241 82.42 14.01 9.33
C LEU A 241 83.13 12.85 10.05
N ASN A 242 82.44 11.71 10.19
CA ASN A 242 83.04 10.50 10.76
C ASN A 242 84.17 9.96 9.89
N GLN A 243 84.04 9.97 8.55
CA GLN A 243 85.15 9.61 7.66
C GLN A 243 86.36 10.54 7.83
N GLN A 244 86.13 11.86 7.94
CA GLN A 244 87.22 12.81 8.19
C GLN A 244 87.91 12.55 9.53
N LYS A 245 87.15 12.31 10.61
CA LYS A 245 87.72 11.93 11.92
C LYS A 245 88.54 10.64 11.84
N LEU A 246 88.07 9.65 11.09
CA LEU A 246 88.77 8.38 10.89
C LEU A 246 90.11 8.59 10.16
N GLN A 247 90.12 9.43 9.12
CA GLN A 247 91.37 9.81 8.43
C GLN A 247 92.32 10.59 9.34
N GLN A 248 91.78 11.45 10.21
CA GLN A 248 92.58 12.22 11.17
C GLN A 248 93.22 11.31 12.23
N LEU A 249 92.46 10.35 12.78
CA LEU A 249 92.98 9.33 13.69
C LEU A 249 94.02 8.43 13.02
N GLN A 250 93.84 8.06 11.75
CA GLN A 250 94.84 7.32 10.97
C GLN A 250 96.13 8.12 10.79
N ALA A 251 96.04 9.44 10.59
CA ALA A 251 97.22 10.31 10.48
C ALA A 251 97.93 10.50 11.83
N GLU A 252 97.19 10.59 12.94
CA GLU A 252 97.78 10.64 14.29
C GLU A 252 98.48 9.32 14.66
N LEU A 253 97.91 8.17 14.27
CA LEU A 253 98.55 6.86 14.41
C LEU A 253 99.87 6.78 13.62
N ALA A 254 99.88 7.25 12.37
CA ALA A 254 101.09 7.29 11.55
C ALA A 254 102.18 8.23 12.13
N ALA A 255 101.78 9.34 12.76
CA ALA A 255 102.71 10.25 13.45
C ALA A 255 103.30 9.61 14.72
N ALA A 256 102.49 8.87 15.49
CA ALA A 256 102.95 8.13 16.67
C ALA A 256 103.91 6.98 16.31
N GLU A 257 103.71 6.32 15.16
CA GLU A 257 104.66 5.33 14.63
C GLU A 257 106.01 5.95 14.24
N GLN A 258 106.01 7.20 13.77
CA GLN A 258 107.24 7.95 13.46
C GLN A 258 108.05 8.35 14.70
N GLU A 259 107.41 8.51 15.86
CA GLU A 259 108.10 8.75 17.14
C GLU A 259 108.70 7.49 17.78
N LEU A 260 108.35 6.29 17.30
CA LEU A 260 108.86 5.01 17.81
C LEU A 260 110.28 4.68 17.29
N GLU A 261 110.67 5.24 16.15
CA GLU A 261 111.94 5.00 15.47
C GLU A 261 113.19 5.49 16.27
N PRO A 262 113.19 6.65 16.95
CA PRO A 262 114.30 7.05 17.83
C PRO A 262 114.35 6.29 19.17
N LEU A 263 113.24 5.69 19.63
CA LEU A 263 113.22 4.88 20.87
C LEU A 263 113.80 3.47 20.65
N GLN A 264 113.62 2.86 19.47
CA GLN A 264 114.30 1.61 19.11
C GLN A 264 115.84 1.76 18.99
N GLN A 265 116.34 2.91 18.57
CA GLN A 265 117.79 3.18 18.55
C GLN A 265 118.38 3.35 19.96
N LYS A 266 117.59 3.87 20.91
CA LYS A 266 117.99 3.98 22.33
C LYS A 266 118.04 2.62 23.04
N ALA A 267 117.16 1.68 22.68
CA ALA A 267 117.17 0.32 23.21
C ALA A 267 118.41 -0.49 22.79
N LYS A 268 118.86 -0.35 21.52
CA LYS A 268 120.09 -1.01 21.04
C LYS A 268 121.37 -0.52 21.73
N LEU A 269 121.41 0.73 22.17
CA LEU A 269 122.56 1.29 22.92
C LEU A 269 122.58 0.83 24.40
N ALA A 270 121.42 0.48 24.97
CA ALA A 270 121.34 -0.11 26.32
C ALA A 270 121.81 -1.57 26.33
N GLU A 271 121.50 -2.34 25.29
CA GLU A 271 121.88 -3.75 25.14
C GLU A 271 123.41 -3.94 24.97
N GLN A 272 124.10 -2.98 24.33
CA GLN A 272 125.57 -2.97 24.23
C GLN A 272 126.28 -2.60 25.55
N ALA A 273 125.65 -1.83 26.44
CA ALA A 273 126.19 -1.51 27.76
C ALA A 273 126.09 -2.71 28.72
N GLU A 274 125.06 -3.55 28.57
CA GLU A 274 124.83 -4.74 29.40
C GLU A 274 125.86 -5.85 29.11
N GLN A 275 126.29 -5.99 27.84
CA GLN A 275 127.37 -6.92 27.45
C GLN A 275 128.76 -6.52 27.99
N GLN A 276 129.03 -5.23 28.21
CA GLN A 276 130.28 -4.77 28.84
C GLN A 276 130.32 -4.98 30.36
N ILE A 277 129.16 -5.00 31.03
CA ILE A 277 129.06 -5.25 32.47
C ILE A 277 129.25 -6.74 32.81
N GLN A 278 128.77 -7.66 31.97
CA GLN A 278 129.03 -9.10 32.13
C GLN A 278 130.52 -9.46 31.96
N ALA A 279 131.25 -8.79 31.06
CA ALA A 279 132.69 -9.02 30.87
C ALA A 279 133.54 -8.52 32.08
N LEU A 280 133.11 -7.46 32.75
CA LEU A 280 133.78 -6.94 33.95
C LEU A 280 133.47 -7.77 35.22
N GLN A 281 132.28 -8.36 35.33
CA GLN A 281 131.93 -9.28 36.43
C GLN A 281 132.69 -10.62 36.35
N GLN A 282 133.01 -11.12 35.15
CA GLN A 282 133.83 -12.33 34.98
C GLN A 282 135.32 -12.07 35.31
N ALA A 283 135.83 -10.86 35.10
CA ALA A 283 137.19 -10.47 35.49
C ALA A 283 137.33 -10.27 37.02
N GLU A 284 136.29 -9.77 37.69
CA GLU A 284 136.27 -9.62 39.15
C GLU A 284 136.29 -10.98 39.89
N ALA A 285 135.59 -11.99 39.35
CA ALA A 285 135.61 -13.36 39.90
C ALA A 285 136.99 -14.04 39.76
N SER A 286 137.72 -13.76 38.69
CA SER A 286 139.08 -14.26 38.45
C SER A 286 140.11 -13.64 39.41
N ILE A 287 139.99 -12.35 39.75
CA ILE A 287 140.90 -11.65 40.66
C ILE A 287 140.63 -12.03 42.13
N LYS A 288 139.37 -12.32 42.49
CA LYS A 288 139.02 -12.83 43.83
C LYS A 288 139.59 -14.24 44.10
N ALA A 289 139.63 -15.09 43.08
CA ALA A 289 140.19 -16.45 43.19
C ALA A 289 141.73 -16.47 43.35
N GLU A 290 142.45 -15.51 42.77
CA GLU A 290 143.91 -15.38 42.96
C GLU A 290 144.27 -14.77 44.33
N LEU A 291 143.41 -13.94 44.91
CA LEU A 291 143.61 -13.31 46.22
C LEU A 291 143.37 -14.28 47.40
N ASP A 292 142.47 -15.26 47.25
CA ASP A 292 142.25 -16.32 48.25
C ASP A 292 143.33 -17.41 48.22
N LYS A 293 143.98 -17.65 47.07
CA LYS A 293 145.12 -18.56 46.94
C LYS A 293 146.39 -18.02 47.64
N ALA A 294 146.64 -16.71 47.55
CA ALA A 294 147.76 -16.06 48.25
C ALA A 294 147.55 -15.95 49.79
N ARG A 295 146.30 -15.91 50.27
CA ARG A 295 145.96 -15.89 51.70
C ARG A 295 146.03 -17.26 52.38
N GLN A 296 145.81 -18.36 51.65
CA GLN A 296 146.01 -19.72 52.18
C GLN A 296 147.50 -20.10 52.33
N GLU A 297 148.38 -19.58 51.48
CA GLU A 297 149.82 -19.85 51.57
C GLU A 297 150.51 -19.03 52.68
N SER A 298 150.01 -17.82 52.99
CA SER A 298 150.51 -16.99 54.10
C SER A 298 150.06 -17.46 55.49
N LYS A 299 148.97 -18.23 55.61
CA LYS A 299 148.45 -18.76 56.90
C LYS A 299 149.10 -20.09 57.30
N LYS A 300 149.75 -20.79 56.36
CA LYS A 300 150.42 -22.09 56.55
C LYS A 300 151.89 -21.96 56.99
N ALA A 301 152.54 -20.81 56.79
CA ALA A 301 153.94 -20.57 57.21
C ALA A 301 154.08 -19.89 58.59
N GLN A 302 152.97 -19.48 59.23
CA GLN A 302 152.96 -18.70 60.48
C GLN A 302 152.43 -19.50 61.69
N GLN A 303 152.05 -20.77 61.50
CA GLN A 303 151.61 -21.70 62.56
C GLN A 303 152.67 -22.74 62.98
N ASP A 304 153.82 -22.82 62.29
CA ASP A 304 154.92 -23.75 62.61
C ASP A 304 156.01 -23.19 63.54
N LEU A 305 155.81 -22.00 64.14
CA LEU A 305 156.86 -21.33 64.92
C LEU A 305 156.61 -21.11 66.41
N GLN A 306 155.41 -21.29 66.98
CA GLN A 306 155.20 -20.97 68.41
C GLN A 306 154.14 -21.82 69.13
N THR A 307 154.32 -23.14 69.07
CA THR A 307 154.00 -24.05 70.20
C THR A 307 155.20 -24.98 70.37
N ARG A 308 156.15 -24.60 71.24
CA ARG A 308 156.32 -25.17 72.60
C ARG A 308 156.90 -26.59 72.53
N ASP A 309 158.19 -26.84 72.73
CA ASP A 309 159.14 -26.22 73.66
C ASP A 309 158.67 -26.20 75.13
N HIS A 310 157.92 -27.24 75.51
CA HIS A 310 157.98 -27.79 76.87
C HIS A 310 157.56 -29.27 76.92
N ASP A 311 158.15 -30.08 76.04
CA ASP A 311 158.32 -31.53 76.23
C ASP A 311 159.82 -31.84 76.43
N VAL A 312 160.51 -30.97 77.18
CA VAL A 312 161.82 -31.26 77.78
C VAL A 312 161.58 -31.39 79.27
N THR A 313 162.11 -32.48 79.82
CA THR A 313 162.20 -32.79 81.25
C THR A 313 161.00 -33.44 81.94
N GLU A 314 160.27 -34.38 81.31
CA GLU A 314 159.61 -35.43 82.12
C GLU A 314 159.27 -36.76 81.43
N LEU A 315 160.05 -37.22 80.44
CA LEU A 315 160.09 -38.67 80.09
C LEU A 315 161.54 -39.17 79.85
N GLU A 316 162.48 -38.66 80.65
CA GLU A 316 163.81 -39.28 80.87
C GLU A 316 163.95 -39.85 82.29
N ALA A 317 162.84 -40.01 83.03
CA ALA A 317 162.88 -40.52 84.41
C ALA A 317 161.67 -41.37 84.82
N MET A 318 161.04 -42.11 83.90
CA MET A 318 160.16 -43.23 84.28
C MET A 318 160.35 -44.47 83.38
N LEU A 319 161.63 -44.75 83.08
CA LEU A 319 162.17 -46.10 83.00
C LEU A 319 162.91 -46.50 84.29
N SER A 320 162.69 -45.79 85.39
CA SER A 320 163.03 -46.23 86.74
C SER A 320 162.30 -45.28 87.68
N GLU A 321 161.28 -45.63 88.43
CA GLU A 321 160.90 -46.94 88.93
C GLU A 321 159.39 -47.01 88.68
N PHE A 322 158.96 -47.64 87.58
CA PHE A 322 158.77 -49.09 87.55
C PHE A 322 158.17 -49.59 88.87
N GLU A 323 157.15 -50.44 88.76
CA GLU A 323 156.92 -51.35 89.88
C GLU A 323 156.37 -50.67 91.17
N SER A 324 155.65 -49.55 91.02
CA SER A 324 154.76 -49.09 92.09
C SER A 324 153.65 -48.18 91.54
N LYS A 325 152.90 -48.59 90.50
CA LYS A 325 151.81 -49.57 90.70
C LYS A 325 151.40 -49.58 92.17
N LEU A 326 150.30 -48.93 92.51
CA LEU A 326 149.31 -49.61 93.33
C LEU A 326 148.12 -48.74 93.68
N GLN A 327 148.21 -47.45 93.42
CA GLN A 327 147.21 -46.56 93.94
C GLN A 327 146.64 -45.74 92.80
N GLN A 328 145.39 -46.03 92.49
CA GLN A 328 144.33 -45.30 93.21
C GLN A 328 144.41 -43.91 92.59
N ALA A 329 143.60 -43.69 91.56
CA ALA A 329 142.19 -43.47 91.82
C ALA A 329 142.00 -42.31 92.81
N THR A 330 140.81 -41.74 92.77
CA THR A 330 140.39 -40.80 93.81
C THR A 330 141.25 -39.54 93.83
N LYS A 331 141.21 -38.82 92.72
CA LYS A 331 141.06 -37.35 92.68
C LYS A 331 140.71 -36.98 91.26
N THR A 332 139.48 -37.21 90.82
CA THR A 332 138.28 -36.61 91.44
C THR A 332 138.57 -35.13 91.77
N GLU A 333 137.65 -34.26 91.43
CA GLU A 333 136.56 -34.04 92.39
C GLU A 333 135.92 -32.68 92.21
N THR A 334 136.55 -31.71 91.55
CA THR A 334 136.29 -30.36 92.08
C THR A 334 135.90 -29.27 91.11
N GLN A 335 135.74 -29.51 89.80
CA GLN A 335 135.29 -28.41 88.93
C GLN A 335 134.19 -28.75 87.92
N ALA A 336 134.05 -30.00 87.50
CA ALA A 336 132.91 -30.45 86.67
C ALA A 336 131.58 -30.61 87.45
N VAL A 337 131.55 -30.41 88.77
CA VAL A 337 130.33 -30.54 89.60
C VAL A 337 129.75 -29.19 90.08
N ALA A 338 130.49 -28.08 89.96
CA ALA A 338 130.02 -26.75 90.41
C ALA A 338 128.92 -26.14 89.51
N LEU A 339 128.89 -26.48 88.22
CA LEU A 339 127.80 -26.07 87.31
C LEU A 339 126.65 -27.09 87.25
N ASN A 340 126.92 -28.34 87.66
CA ASN A 340 125.88 -29.29 88.04
C ASN A 340 125.07 -28.74 89.24
N LYS A 341 125.72 -28.03 90.18
CA LYS A 341 125.06 -27.45 91.36
C LYS A 341 124.03 -26.34 91.11
N ARG A 342 123.95 -25.74 89.91
CA ARG A 342 123.06 -24.58 89.65
C ARG A 342 121.85 -24.89 88.78
N LEU A 343 121.90 -25.93 87.96
CA LEU A 343 120.72 -26.50 87.28
C LEU A 343 120.16 -27.74 88.02
N GLN A 344 120.95 -28.38 88.89
CA GLN A 344 120.48 -29.40 89.86
C GLN A 344 119.85 -28.77 91.13
N ALA A 345 119.88 -27.43 91.26
CA ALA A 345 119.13 -26.65 92.26
C ALA A 345 117.70 -26.26 91.80
N GLN A 346 117.31 -26.58 90.57
CA GLN A 346 115.91 -26.49 90.11
C GLN A 346 115.45 -27.75 89.34
N LEU A 347 116.29 -28.78 89.30
CA LEU A 347 115.90 -30.19 89.50
C LEU A 347 116.05 -30.60 90.99
N GLU A 348 116.21 -29.65 91.91
CA GLU A 348 115.97 -29.89 93.33
C GLU A 348 114.46 -30.06 93.49
N GLN A 349 114.07 -31.19 94.08
CA GLN A 349 112.69 -31.52 94.43
C GLN A 349 111.73 -31.99 93.33
N ALA A 350 112.22 -32.59 92.24
CA ALA A 350 111.55 -33.80 91.74
C ALA A 350 112.39 -34.50 90.68
N GLN A 351 112.71 -35.77 90.77
CA GLN A 351 112.38 -36.77 91.75
C GLN A 351 113.37 -37.90 91.44
N LYS A 352 113.97 -38.43 92.51
CA LYS A 352 114.52 -39.77 92.62
C LYS A 352 114.27 -40.66 91.38
N ALA A 353 115.37 -41.02 90.74
CA ALA A 353 115.75 -42.40 90.41
C ALA A 353 116.29 -42.53 88.99
N GLN A 354 117.50 -43.10 88.94
CA GLN A 354 117.99 -44.01 87.91
C GLN A 354 118.36 -43.38 86.55
N SER A 355 119.60 -42.90 86.36
CA SER A 355 120.88 -43.63 86.23
C SER A 355 121.19 -44.07 84.81
N GLY A 356 122.27 -43.47 84.28
CA GLY A 356 123.22 -44.05 83.29
C GLY A 356 122.66 -44.16 81.87
N GLY A 357 123.29 -43.61 80.84
CA GLY A 357 124.72 -43.46 80.61
C GLY A 357 125.19 -44.57 79.66
N GLU A 358 125.43 -44.17 78.39
CA GLU A 358 126.52 -44.63 77.49
C GLU A 358 126.65 -46.15 77.14
N PRO A 359 127.51 -46.55 76.18
CA PRO A 359 127.85 -45.97 74.86
C PRO A 359 127.96 -47.05 73.72
N VAL A 360 128.55 -46.66 72.57
CA VAL A 360 129.48 -47.42 71.67
C VAL A 360 129.07 -47.55 70.17
N THR A 361 129.61 -46.61 69.38
CA THR A 361 130.36 -46.69 68.08
C THR A 361 129.87 -47.43 66.81
N VAL A 362 130.23 -46.83 65.65
CA VAL A 362 130.89 -47.39 64.41
C VAL A 362 130.21 -47.03 63.06
N VAL A 363 130.86 -46.12 62.31
CA VAL A 363 131.30 -46.12 60.88
C VAL A 363 130.32 -46.13 59.67
N ASP A 364 130.64 -45.19 58.74
CA ASP A 364 130.50 -45.10 57.26
C ASP A 364 129.16 -44.86 56.51
N GLN A 365 129.32 -44.32 55.29
CA GLN A 365 128.38 -44.20 54.15
C GLN A 365 127.36 -43.05 54.14
N GLN A 366 127.68 -41.95 53.45
CA GLN A 366 126.67 -40.98 53.00
C GLN A 366 127.06 -40.14 51.77
N ALA A 367 127.92 -40.66 50.88
CA ALA A 367 128.27 -40.01 49.60
C ALA A 367 127.33 -40.42 48.42
N ILE A 368 126.37 -41.31 48.65
CA ILE A 368 125.47 -41.83 47.60
C ILE A 368 124.11 -41.12 47.59
N ALA A 369 123.72 -40.46 48.69
CA ALA A 369 122.39 -39.86 48.85
C ALA A 369 122.18 -38.52 48.13
N GLU A 370 123.24 -37.78 47.78
CA GLU A 370 123.08 -36.43 47.20
C GLU A 370 122.78 -36.41 45.69
N VAL A 371 123.07 -37.49 44.95
CA VAL A 371 122.82 -37.57 43.50
C VAL A 371 121.38 -37.91 43.18
N GLU A 372 120.72 -38.73 44.02
CA GLU A 372 119.30 -39.09 43.86
C GLU A 372 118.37 -37.89 44.10
N ALA A 373 118.73 -36.97 44.99
CA ALA A 373 117.92 -35.80 45.32
C ALA A 373 117.82 -34.77 44.17
N ARG A 374 118.80 -34.73 43.26
CA ARG A 374 118.81 -33.76 42.14
C ARG A 374 117.93 -34.17 40.96
N LEU A 375 117.73 -35.46 40.71
CA LEU A 375 116.91 -35.94 39.60
C LEU A 375 115.40 -35.83 39.91
N THR A 376 115.02 -35.94 41.18
CA THR A 376 113.63 -35.80 41.63
C THR A 376 113.12 -34.36 41.49
N ALA A 377 113.99 -33.37 41.73
CA ALA A 377 113.63 -31.95 41.64
C ALA A 377 113.31 -31.48 40.19
N GLU A 378 113.89 -32.14 39.18
CA GLU A 378 113.68 -31.78 37.77
C GLU A 378 112.38 -32.39 37.19
N ILE A 379 111.92 -33.52 37.75
CA ILE A 379 110.64 -34.16 37.42
C ILE A 379 109.47 -33.36 38.00
N ASP A 380 109.61 -32.82 39.21
CA ASP A 380 108.58 -32.00 39.86
C ASP A 380 108.33 -30.67 39.11
N ALA A 381 109.38 -30.08 38.50
CA ALA A 381 109.27 -28.84 37.73
C ALA A 381 108.44 -29.01 36.43
N VAL A 382 108.52 -30.17 35.78
CA VAL A 382 107.74 -30.48 34.56
C VAL A 382 106.27 -30.78 34.91
N GLN A 383 106.00 -31.39 36.06
CA GLN A 383 104.63 -31.59 36.55
C GLN A 383 103.93 -30.25 36.89
N GLN A 384 104.67 -29.26 37.36
CA GLN A 384 104.13 -27.93 37.67
C GLN A 384 103.69 -27.15 36.42
N GLN A 385 104.39 -27.31 35.28
CA GLN A 385 103.99 -26.69 34.00
C GLN A 385 102.75 -27.36 33.38
N LEU A 386 102.53 -28.65 33.63
CA LEU A 386 101.40 -29.41 33.11
C LEU A 386 100.08 -29.08 33.84
N GLU A 387 100.18 -28.70 35.12
CA GLU A 387 99.03 -28.27 35.93
C GLU A 387 98.57 -26.85 35.56
N GLN A 388 99.48 -25.96 35.17
CA GLN A 388 99.14 -24.62 34.67
C GLN A 388 98.43 -24.65 33.30
N THR A 389 98.76 -25.61 32.43
CA THR A 389 98.07 -25.76 31.13
C THR A 389 96.66 -26.37 31.29
N LYS A 390 96.42 -27.15 32.35
CA LYS A 390 95.08 -27.62 32.72
C LYS A 390 94.18 -26.50 33.26
N GLN A 391 94.72 -25.58 34.06
CA GLN A 391 93.94 -24.44 34.57
C GLN A 391 93.48 -23.50 33.44
N LEU A 392 94.33 -23.28 32.42
CA LEU A 392 93.99 -22.45 31.26
C LEU A 392 92.92 -23.10 30.34
N THR A 393 92.85 -24.43 30.32
CA THR A 393 91.83 -25.16 29.54
C THR A 393 90.48 -25.20 30.27
N GLU A 394 90.46 -25.22 31.59
CA GLU A 394 89.22 -25.09 32.40
C GLU A 394 88.59 -23.69 32.28
N GLU A 395 89.39 -22.62 32.26
CA GLU A 395 88.90 -21.25 32.04
C GLU A 395 88.27 -21.05 30.65
N LEU A 396 88.89 -21.59 29.58
CA LEU A 396 88.35 -21.52 28.22
C LEU A 396 87.08 -22.37 28.03
N THR A 397 86.91 -23.47 28.78
CA THR A 397 85.66 -24.24 28.78
C THR A 397 84.52 -23.55 29.55
N ALA A 398 84.83 -22.84 30.64
CA ALA A 398 83.85 -22.06 31.37
C ALA A 398 83.33 -20.86 30.57
N GLU A 399 84.19 -20.20 29.77
CA GLU A 399 83.81 -19.09 28.90
C GLU A 399 82.95 -19.55 27.71
N ARG A 400 83.20 -20.76 27.18
CA ARG A 400 82.34 -21.40 26.17
C ARG A 400 80.94 -21.74 26.70
N ASP A 401 80.84 -22.19 27.94
CA ASP A 401 79.57 -22.59 28.56
C ASP A 401 78.73 -21.36 28.99
N ASP A 402 79.37 -20.25 29.36
CA ASP A 402 78.70 -18.96 29.59
C ASP A 402 78.16 -18.34 28.27
N ALA A 403 78.87 -18.54 27.15
CA ALA A 403 78.41 -18.12 25.82
C ALA A 403 77.24 -18.98 25.29
N LEU A 404 77.22 -20.29 25.58
CA LEU A 404 76.09 -21.18 25.26
C LEU A 404 74.86 -20.87 26.12
N ALA A 405 75.03 -20.56 27.41
CA ALA A 405 73.94 -20.16 28.29
C ALA A 405 73.29 -18.82 27.86
N LYS A 406 74.08 -17.86 27.37
CA LYS A 406 73.55 -16.60 26.80
C LYS A 406 72.83 -16.78 25.47
N LEU A 407 73.21 -17.78 24.67
CA LEU A 407 72.50 -18.13 23.42
C LEU A 407 71.17 -18.85 23.70
N GLU A 408 71.11 -19.67 24.76
CA GLU A 408 69.90 -20.34 25.23
C GLU A 408 68.91 -19.35 25.92
N GLN A 409 69.44 -18.33 26.61
CA GLN A 409 68.65 -17.22 27.17
C GLN A 409 68.05 -16.31 26.08
N ALA A 410 68.73 -16.14 24.95
CA ALA A 410 68.20 -15.40 23.80
C ALA A 410 67.14 -16.19 23.00
N LEU A 411 67.19 -17.53 23.01
CA LEU A 411 66.19 -18.40 22.38
C LEU A 411 64.94 -18.61 23.27
N GLN A 412 65.03 -18.42 24.58
CA GLN A 412 63.87 -18.43 25.49
C GLN A 412 63.09 -17.09 25.51
N GLN A 413 63.72 -15.97 25.16
CA GLN A 413 63.00 -14.68 25.05
C GLN A 413 62.26 -14.48 23.71
N GLN A 414 62.31 -15.45 22.79
CA GLN A 414 61.54 -15.42 21.55
C GLN A 414 60.32 -16.35 21.54
N ASN A 415 60.02 -17.02 22.67
CA ASN A 415 58.89 -17.96 22.78
C ASN A 415 57.94 -17.72 23.97
N GLU A 416 58.00 -16.57 24.63
CA GLU A 416 57.00 -16.13 25.62
C GLU A 416 56.18 -14.92 25.12
N VAL A 417 55.60 -15.03 23.92
CA VAL A 417 54.40 -14.28 23.50
C VAL A 417 53.37 -15.26 22.90
N ALA A 418 53.21 -16.41 23.55
CA ALA A 418 52.10 -17.31 23.33
C ALA A 418 51.67 -17.83 24.70
N GLU A 419 50.40 -17.61 25.03
CA GLU A 419 49.74 -18.02 26.29
C GLU A 419 49.96 -17.13 27.52
N GLN A 420 49.41 -15.91 27.47
CA GLN A 420 48.58 -15.34 28.57
C GLN A 420 47.88 -14.04 28.13
N VAL A 421 46.81 -14.15 27.33
CA VAL A 421 45.69 -13.19 27.33
C VAL A 421 44.36 -13.94 27.11
N PRO A 422 43.75 -14.57 28.13
CA PRO A 422 42.42 -15.19 27.97
C PRO A 422 41.32 -14.39 28.68
N ALA A 423 41.21 -13.07 28.43
CA ALA A 423 40.05 -12.30 28.91
C ALA A 423 39.61 -11.12 28.02
N GLU A 424 40.50 -10.48 27.25
CA GLU A 424 40.11 -9.36 26.37
C GLU A 424 39.97 -9.76 24.90
N GLN A 425 40.60 -10.86 24.47
CA GLN A 425 40.52 -11.36 23.09
C GLN A 425 39.15 -11.98 22.75
N ASN A 426 38.44 -12.57 23.72
CA ASN A 426 37.14 -13.22 23.49
C ASN A 426 35.98 -12.22 23.39
N ALA A 427 36.04 -11.08 24.08
CA ALA A 427 35.05 -10.01 23.94
C ALA A 427 35.23 -9.26 22.62
N LEU A 428 36.49 -9.00 22.22
CA LEU A 428 36.81 -8.45 20.90
C LEU A 428 36.50 -9.42 19.76
N ASN A 429 36.68 -10.73 19.92
CA ASN A 429 36.27 -11.71 18.91
C ASN A 429 34.76 -11.90 18.81
N GLN A 430 34.00 -11.89 19.92
CA GLN A 430 32.52 -11.93 19.85
C GLN A 430 31.95 -10.65 19.26
N GLN A 431 32.50 -9.49 19.64
CA GLN A 431 32.09 -8.22 19.06
C GLN A 431 32.53 -8.13 17.59
N ALA A 432 33.69 -8.64 17.21
CA ALA A 432 34.12 -8.76 15.82
C ALA A 432 33.23 -9.75 15.04
N GLU A 433 32.84 -10.89 15.59
CA GLU A 433 31.93 -11.86 14.96
C GLU A 433 30.50 -11.31 14.80
N GLU A 434 29.98 -10.56 15.78
CA GLU A 434 28.70 -9.86 15.64
C GLU A 434 28.77 -8.72 14.63
N THR A 435 29.90 -7.99 14.58
CA THR A 435 30.11 -6.92 13.60
C THR A 435 30.30 -7.50 12.20
N ILE A 436 31.02 -8.62 12.07
CA ILE A 436 31.20 -9.36 10.82
C ILE A 436 29.86 -9.95 10.39
N SER A 437 29.08 -10.59 11.26
CA SER A 437 27.75 -11.13 10.90
C SER A 437 26.76 -10.05 10.52
N ARG A 438 26.83 -8.87 11.16
CA ARG A 438 26.05 -7.70 10.78
C ARG A 438 26.50 -7.15 9.42
N GLN A 439 27.80 -7.02 9.19
CA GLN A 439 28.38 -6.60 7.91
C GLN A 439 28.11 -7.62 6.80
N GLU A 440 28.07 -8.92 7.08
CA GLU A 440 27.70 -9.98 6.15
C GLU A 440 26.22 -9.90 5.79
N LYS A 441 25.32 -9.64 6.75
CA LYS A 441 23.89 -9.38 6.45
C LYS A 441 23.67 -8.09 5.68
N GLU A 442 24.40 -7.02 6.00
CA GLU A 442 24.36 -5.77 5.26
C GLU A 442 24.94 -5.95 3.85
N LEU A 443 26.00 -6.74 3.67
CA LEU A 443 26.56 -7.13 2.37
C LEU A 443 25.61 -8.04 1.58
N GLU A 444 24.90 -8.97 2.22
CA GLU A 444 23.92 -9.82 1.56
C GLU A 444 22.67 -9.02 1.16
N ALA A 445 22.24 -8.06 1.98
CA ALA A 445 21.18 -7.11 1.64
C ALA A 445 21.58 -6.17 0.49
N LEU A 446 22.80 -5.62 0.54
CA LEU A 446 23.36 -4.81 -0.55
C LEU A 446 23.59 -5.64 -1.81
N SER A 447 24.02 -6.90 -1.70
CA SER A 447 24.17 -7.83 -2.82
C SER A 447 22.82 -8.14 -3.46
N LYS A 448 21.75 -8.30 -2.64
CA LYS A 448 20.38 -8.49 -3.13
C LYS A 448 19.84 -7.23 -3.79
N GLN A 449 20.04 -6.05 -3.20
CA GLN A 449 19.69 -4.77 -3.81
C GLN A 449 20.46 -4.53 -5.11
N LEU A 450 21.76 -4.83 -5.14
CA LEU A 450 22.58 -4.78 -6.36
C LEU A 450 22.07 -5.77 -7.41
N SER A 451 21.65 -6.99 -7.03
CA SER A 451 21.06 -7.95 -7.96
C SER A 451 19.72 -7.47 -8.52
N GLU A 452 18.87 -6.85 -7.71
CA GLU A 452 17.60 -6.26 -8.11
C GLU A 452 17.82 -5.05 -9.03
N LEU A 453 18.73 -4.14 -8.67
CA LEU A 453 19.17 -3.02 -9.51
C LEU A 453 19.81 -3.50 -10.81
N ASN A 454 20.59 -4.58 -10.80
CA ASN A 454 21.18 -5.12 -12.03
C ASN A 454 20.12 -5.75 -12.92
N LYS A 455 19.09 -6.39 -12.34
CA LYS A 455 17.92 -6.90 -13.10
C LYS A 455 17.10 -5.76 -13.69
N GLU A 456 16.92 -4.66 -12.95
CA GLU A 456 16.21 -3.47 -13.41
C GLU A 456 17.01 -2.73 -14.49
N LEU A 457 18.33 -2.64 -14.33
CA LEU A 457 19.25 -2.11 -15.34
C LEU A 457 19.32 -2.98 -16.59
N ASP A 458 19.33 -4.31 -16.46
CA ASP A 458 19.21 -5.24 -17.58
C ASP A 458 17.84 -5.14 -18.26
N HIS A 459 16.77 -4.89 -17.50
CA HIS A 459 15.44 -4.66 -18.05
C HIS A 459 15.40 -3.34 -18.84
N SER A 460 15.88 -2.25 -18.27
CA SER A 460 15.99 -0.95 -18.96
C SER A 460 16.96 -1.01 -20.15
N ARG A 461 18.05 -1.80 -20.08
CA ARG A 461 18.94 -2.04 -21.22
C ARG A 461 18.24 -2.82 -22.32
N ARG A 462 17.49 -3.87 -21.99
CA ARG A 462 16.68 -4.61 -22.98
C ARG A 462 15.60 -3.72 -23.58
N GLU A 463 14.96 -2.86 -22.81
CA GLU A 463 14.00 -1.88 -23.34
C GLU A 463 14.69 -0.85 -24.25
N ALA A 464 15.86 -0.36 -23.87
CA ALA A 464 16.68 0.54 -24.69
C ALA A 464 17.19 -0.16 -25.96
N ASP A 465 17.58 -1.44 -25.89
CA ASP A 465 17.99 -2.24 -27.03
C ASP A 465 16.80 -2.54 -27.95
N VAL A 466 15.60 -2.79 -27.41
CA VAL A 466 14.37 -2.91 -28.21
C VAL A 466 14.02 -1.57 -28.87
N GLN A 467 14.17 -0.45 -28.18
CA GLN A 467 13.99 0.88 -28.77
C GLN A 467 15.07 1.18 -29.82
N ARG A 468 16.31 0.75 -29.61
CA ARG A 468 17.42 0.90 -30.55
C ARG A 468 17.26 0.00 -31.77
N ASP A 469 16.78 -1.23 -31.60
CA ASP A 469 16.43 -2.14 -32.69
C ASP A 469 15.23 -1.61 -33.47
N ASN A 470 14.24 -1.03 -32.81
CA ASN A 470 13.12 -0.37 -33.47
C ASN A 470 13.58 0.88 -34.24
N ALA A 471 14.50 1.66 -33.66
CA ALA A 471 15.13 2.81 -34.33
C ALA A 471 16.03 2.35 -35.48
N PHE A 472 16.77 1.25 -35.34
CA PHE A 472 17.60 0.67 -36.38
C PHE A 472 16.76 0.10 -37.51
N LYS A 473 15.62 -0.55 -37.23
CA LYS A 473 14.64 -0.96 -38.26
C LYS A 473 14.01 0.23 -38.95
N ALA A 474 13.69 1.30 -38.22
CA ALA A 474 13.20 2.54 -38.82
C ALA A 474 14.27 3.21 -39.70
N GLN A 475 15.54 3.16 -39.27
CA GLN A 475 16.67 3.70 -40.02
C GLN A 475 17.05 2.79 -41.20
N GLU A 476 16.92 1.47 -41.09
CA GLU A 476 17.09 0.52 -42.19
C GLU A 476 15.96 0.65 -43.21
N GLN A 477 14.73 0.97 -42.76
CA GLN A 477 13.63 1.35 -43.65
C GLN A 477 13.93 2.68 -44.36
N LEU A 478 14.53 3.65 -43.68
CA LEU A 478 14.97 4.92 -44.29
C LEU A 478 16.15 4.73 -45.25
N ASP A 479 17.18 3.96 -44.88
CA ASP A 479 18.34 3.63 -45.72
C ASP A 479 17.93 2.74 -46.90
N ALA A 480 16.96 1.83 -46.74
CA ALA A 480 16.40 1.06 -47.85
C ALA A 480 15.61 1.94 -48.81
N MET A 481 14.94 2.98 -48.29
CA MET A 481 14.25 4.00 -49.10
C MET A 481 15.26 4.93 -49.80
N GLU A 482 16.37 5.28 -49.14
CA GLU A 482 17.44 6.11 -49.68
C GLU A 482 18.31 5.33 -50.69
N LYS A 483 18.56 4.03 -50.45
CA LYS A 483 19.15 3.11 -51.45
C LYS A 483 18.21 2.84 -52.61
N ALA A 484 16.90 2.72 -52.39
CA ALA A 484 15.94 2.65 -53.48
C ALA A 484 15.98 3.93 -54.34
N GLN A 485 16.15 5.11 -53.72
CA GLN A 485 16.39 6.40 -54.39
C GLN A 485 17.78 6.56 -55.04
N HIS A 486 18.76 5.72 -54.70
CA HIS A 486 20.15 5.85 -55.16
C HIS A 486 20.66 4.68 -56.01
N THR A 487 19.85 3.64 -56.24
CA THR A 487 20.21 2.48 -57.07
C THR A 487 19.30 2.22 -58.27
N ALA A 488 18.59 3.24 -58.75
CA ALA A 488 17.89 3.18 -60.03
C ALA A 488 18.32 4.31 -60.97
N ASP A 489 19.55 4.21 -61.49
CA ASP A 489 19.84 4.72 -62.82
C ASP A 489 18.92 3.97 -63.82
N ILE A 490 18.02 4.54 -64.62
CA ILE A 490 17.43 5.86 -64.73
C ILE A 490 16.05 5.54 -65.35
N ASP A 491 14.98 5.59 -64.56
CA ASP A 491 13.60 5.66 -65.06
C ASP A 491 12.83 6.64 -64.17
N ASP A 492 13.04 7.94 -64.44
CA ASP A 492 12.53 9.10 -63.68
C ASP A 492 11.01 9.05 -63.42
N SER A 493 10.27 8.16 -64.08
CA SER A 493 8.84 7.96 -63.83
C SER A 493 8.56 7.20 -62.54
N GLN A 494 9.36 6.21 -62.11
CA GLN A 494 9.01 5.35 -60.98
C GLN A 494 9.41 5.92 -59.63
N ASP A 495 10.55 6.61 -59.53
CA ASP A 495 11.01 7.23 -58.29
C ASP A 495 10.21 8.49 -57.92
N ILE A 496 9.82 9.28 -58.93
CA ILE A 496 8.84 10.37 -58.75
C ILE A 496 7.50 9.77 -58.27
N GLN A 497 7.15 8.58 -58.72
CA GLN A 497 5.89 7.93 -58.37
C GLN A 497 5.91 7.33 -56.95
N ALA A 498 7.04 6.77 -56.52
CA ALA A 498 7.26 6.31 -55.15
C ALA A 498 7.31 7.47 -54.14
N THR A 499 8.04 8.55 -54.46
CA THR A 499 8.02 9.77 -53.61
C THR A 499 6.66 10.47 -53.64
N LEU A 500 5.94 10.47 -54.77
CA LEU A 500 4.55 10.92 -54.80
C LEU A 500 3.64 10.03 -53.96
N GLU A 501 3.85 8.71 -53.92
CA GLU A 501 3.08 7.81 -53.06
C GLU A 501 3.38 8.04 -51.58
N GLN A 502 4.64 8.27 -51.20
CA GLN A 502 5.02 8.60 -49.83
C GLN A 502 4.47 9.97 -49.40
N LEU A 503 4.57 10.98 -50.27
CA LEU A 503 3.96 12.29 -50.02
C LEU A 503 2.43 12.21 -49.98
N LYS A 504 1.80 11.35 -50.80
CA LYS A 504 0.36 11.07 -50.71
C LYS A 504 0.00 10.38 -49.41
N ALA A 505 0.81 9.44 -48.92
CA ALA A 505 0.59 8.76 -47.65
C ALA A 505 0.74 9.74 -46.47
N ASN A 506 1.74 10.61 -46.49
CA ASN A 506 1.93 11.63 -45.46
C ASN A 506 0.81 12.70 -45.51
N ASN A 507 0.42 13.13 -46.72
CA ASN A 507 -0.74 14.01 -46.90
C ASN A 507 -2.06 13.35 -46.48
N ALA A 508 -2.21 12.04 -46.66
CA ALA A 508 -3.35 11.27 -46.18
C ALA A 508 -3.37 11.22 -44.64
N MET A 509 -2.22 10.97 -44.00
CA MET A 509 -2.10 10.98 -42.54
C MET A 509 -2.39 12.38 -41.95
N LEU A 510 -1.89 13.45 -42.57
CA LEU A 510 -2.20 14.82 -42.16
C LEU A 510 -3.68 15.17 -42.38
N LYS A 511 -4.29 14.67 -43.47
CA LYS A 511 -5.74 14.81 -43.68
C LYS A 511 -6.55 14.04 -42.65
N GLU A 512 -6.08 12.87 -42.21
CA GLU A 512 -6.72 12.09 -41.17
C GLU A 512 -6.61 12.79 -39.80
N GLN A 513 -5.43 13.31 -39.45
CA GLN A 513 -5.25 14.10 -38.22
C GLN A 513 -6.09 15.39 -38.23
N SER A 514 -6.16 16.06 -39.39
CA SER A 514 -7.05 17.20 -39.64
C SER A 514 -8.53 16.80 -39.46
N ALA A 515 -8.94 15.65 -39.99
CA ALA A 515 -10.31 15.15 -39.87
C ALA A 515 -10.66 14.78 -38.42
N ILE A 516 -9.74 14.15 -37.68
CA ILE A 516 -9.92 13.85 -36.25
C ILE A 516 -10.07 15.14 -35.45
N THR A 517 -9.23 16.14 -35.71
CA THR A 517 -9.30 17.44 -35.03
C THR A 517 -10.61 18.17 -35.37
N ALA A 518 -11.04 18.13 -36.64
CA ALA A 518 -12.30 18.70 -37.06
C ALA A 518 -13.51 18.00 -36.42
N ASN A 519 -13.49 16.67 -36.32
CA ASN A 519 -14.51 15.91 -35.60
C ASN A 519 -14.53 16.28 -34.12
N HIS A 520 -13.38 16.34 -33.45
CA HIS A 520 -13.33 16.74 -32.05
C HIS A 520 -13.90 18.16 -31.83
N GLN A 521 -13.60 19.10 -32.73
CA GLN A 521 -14.19 20.43 -32.69
C GLN A 521 -15.70 20.43 -32.97
N ALA A 522 -16.19 19.55 -33.85
CA ALA A 522 -17.61 19.39 -34.13
C ALA A 522 -18.36 18.80 -32.93
N GLU A 523 -17.79 17.78 -32.28
CA GLU A 523 -18.29 17.20 -31.03
C GLU A 523 -18.35 18.25 -29.92
N GLN A 524 -17.28 19.03 -29.72
CA GLN A 524 -17.30 20.13 -28.75
C GLN A 524 -18.40 21.17 -29.04
N ARG A 525 -18.60 21.53 -30.32
CA ARG A 525 -19.67 22.45 -30.72
C ARG A 525 -21.06 21.86 -30.43
N GLU A 526 -21.23 20.57 -30.67
CA GLU A 526 -22.50 19.88 -30.40
C GLU A 526 -22.77 19.78 -28.90
N VAL A 527 -21.76 19.45 -28.07
CA VAL A 527 -21.88 19.48 -26.61
C VAL A 527 -22.25 20.87 -26.10
N ILE A 528 -21.61 21.92 -26.63
CA ILE A 528 -21.97 23.31 -26.27
C ILE A 528 -23.40 23.64 -26.72
N ARG A 529 -23.84 23.13 -27.87
CA ARG A 529 -25.22 23.32 -28.36
C ARG A 529 -26.22 22.64 -27.42
N GLN A 530 -25.97 21.39 -27.03
CA GLN A 530 -26.80 20.64 -26.09
C GLN A 530 -26.88 21.33 -24.72
N LEU A 531 -25.75 21.76 -24.15
CA LEU A 531 -25.74 22.51 -22.88
C LEU A 531 -26.53 23.83 -22.97
N ARG A 532 -26.45 24.54 -24.11
CA ARG A 532 -27.27 25.75 -24.32
C ARG A 532 -28.75 25.44 -24.44
N GLU A 533 -29.10 24.33 -25.09
CA GLU A 533 -30.49 23.87 -25.22
C GLU A 533 -31.06 23.45 -23.86
N GLU A 534 -30.30 22.70 -23.05
CA GLU A 534 -30.68 22.35 -21.67
C GLU A 534 -30.83 23.58 -20.78
N LEU A 535 -29.90 24.54 -20.84
CA LEU A 535 -30.02 25.80 -20.09
C LEU A 535 -31.24 26.61 -20.51
N GLN A 536 -31.60 26.59 -21.80
CA GLN A 536 -32.80 27.25 -22.29
C GLN A 536 -34.06 26.54 -21.78
N GLN A 537 -34.11 25.20 -21.85
CA GLN A 537 -35.22 24.41 -21.31
C GLN A 537 -35.41 24.63 -19.80
N GLN A 538 -34.32 24.70 -19.03
CA GLN A 538 -34.38 25.01 -17.60
C GLN A 538 -34.92 26.41 -17.34
N ARG A 539 -34.53 27.41 -18.14
CA ARG A 539 -35.07 28.77 -18.03
C ARG A 539 -36.57 28.83 -18.34
N ASP A 540 -37.01 28.14 -19.38
CA ASP A 540 -38.41 28.09 -19.76
C ASP A 540 -39.26 27.38 -18.68
N LEU A 541 -38.76 26.27 -18.12
CA LEU A 541 -39.40 25.58 -17.00
C LEU A 541 -39.54 26.47 -15.75
N VAL A 542 -38.49 27.24 -15.41
CA VAL A 542 -38.54 28.17 -14.28
C VAL A 542 -39.55 29.29 -14.53
N ALA A 543 -39.64 29.80 -15.75
CA ALA A 543 -40.63 30.82 -16.13
C ALA A 543 -42.06 30.27 -16.02
N ASP A 544 -42.31 29.04 -16.47
CA ASP A 544 -43.62 28.39 -16.36
C ASP A 544 -44.01 28.15 -14.90
N LEU A 545 -43.09 27.66 -14.06
CA LEU A 545 -43.33 27.49 -12.63
C LEU A 545 -43.62 28.82 -11.91
N GLN A 546 -42.97 29.92 -12.33
CA GLN A 546 -43.28 31.25 -11.81
C GLN A 546 -44.69 31.71 -12.20
N LEU A 547 -45.08 31.51 -13.46
CA LEU A 547 -46.44 31.81 -13.91
C LEU A 547 -47.49 30.97 -13.18
N GLU A 548 -47.20 29.70 -12.91
CA GLU A 548 -48.10 28.82 -12.17
C GLU A 548 -48.21 29.25 -10.69
N LYS A 549 -47.09 29.59 -10.06
CA LYS A 549 -47.05 30.16 -8.71
C LYS A 549 -47.89 31.43 -8.61
N ASP A 550 -47.78 32.34 -9.58
CA ASP A 550 -48.57 33.58 -9.62
C ASP A 550 -50.06 33.29 -9.80
N LYS A 551 -50.43 32.28 -10.59
CA LYS A 551 -51.83 31.82 -10.71
C LYS A 551 -52.36 31.29 -9.38
N PHE A 552 -51.59 30.43 -8.69
CA PHE A 552 -51.99 29.90 -7.39
C PHE A 552 -52.09 30.99 -6.32
N GLN A 553 -51.19 31.97 -6.33
CA GLN A 553 -51.27 33.12 -5.42
C GLN A 553 -52.55 33.95 -5.66
N LYS A 554 -52.92 34.19 -6.93
CA LYS A 554 -54.18 34.88 -7.26
C LYS A 554 -55.40 34.07 -6.82
N GLN A 555 -55.42 32.76 -7.05
CA GLN A 555 -56.51 31.90 -6.60
C GLN A 555 -56.62 31.87 -5.07
N LYS A 556 -55.48 31.78 -4.36
CA LYS A 556 -55.44 31.85 -2.91
C LYS A 556 -56.00 33.18 -2.39
N ALA A 557 -55.59 34.31 -2.96
CA ALA A 557 -56.12 35.61 -2.58
C ALA A 557 -57.63 35.74 -2.82
N GLN A 558 -58.14 35.19 -3.93
CA GLN A 558 -59.58 35.14 -4.20
C GLN A 558 -60.34 34.28 -3.18
N LEU A 559 -59.81 33.11 -2.84
CA LEU A 559 -60.40 32.23 -1.82
C LEU A 559 -60.38 32.88 -0.44
N GLU A 560 -59.28 33.53 -0.06
CA GLU A 560 -59.17 34.29 1.19
C GLU A 560 -60.22 35.42 1.25
N GLN A 561 -60.43 36.13 0.14
CA GLN A 561 -61.47 37.16 0.04
C GLN A 561 -62.89 36.57 0.17
N GLN A 562 -63.16 35.43 -0.49
CA GLN A 562 -64.45 34.74 -0.36
C GLN A 562 -64.69 34.25 1.08
N VAL A 563 -63.67 33.68 1.72
CA VAL A 563 -63.74 33.25 3.12
C VAL A 563 -63.97 34.45 4.04
N SER A 564 -63.28 35.58 3.82
CA SER A 564 -63.53 36.82 4.57
C SER A 564 -64.97 37.28 4.39
N PHE A 565 -65.46 37.32 3.15
CA PHE A 565 -66.84 37.72 2.86
C PHE A 565 -67.86 36.83 3.56
N VAL A 566 -67.67 35.51 3.54
CA VAL A 566 -68.55 34.56 4.25
C VAL A 566 -68.48 34.78 5.76
N LYS A 567 -67.29 35.02 6.32
CA LYS A 567 -67.13 35.33 7.75
C LYS A 567 -67.84 36.63 8.13
N ASP A 568 -67.67 37.69 7.34
CA ASP A 568 -68.31 38.99 7.59
C ASP A 568 -69.84 38.89 7.47
N ASN A 569 -70.34 38.13 6.49
CA ASN A 569 -71.76 37.89 6.32
C ASN A 569 -72.35 37.04 7.46
N ALA A 570 -71.63 35.99 7.88
CA ALA A 570 -72.01 35.16 9.01
C ALA A 570 -72.02 35.99 10.31
N ALA A 571 -70.99 36.81 10.55
CA ALA A 571 -70.91 37.72 11.69
C ALA A 571 -72.09 38.72 11.69
N ALA A 572 -72.36 39.35 10.55
CA ALA A 572 -73.50 40.27 10.41
C ALA A 572 -74.85 39.57 10.64
N THR A 573 -74.98 38.31 10.21
CA THR A 573 -76.19 37.51 10.45
C THR A 573 -76.33 37.16 11.93
N ILE A 574 -75.25 36.75 12.59
CA ILE A 574 -75.22 36.49 14.03
C ILE A 574 -75.58 37.75 14.82
N GLU A 575 -75.02 38.91 14.47
CA GLU A 575 -75.37 40.18 15.11
C GLU A 575 -76.85 40.52 14.96
N ARG A 576 -77.44 40.36 13.76
CA ARG A 576 -78.88 40.57 13.57
C ARG A 576 -79.71 39.61 14.41
N LEU A 577 -79.39 38.32 14.40
CA LEU A 577 -80.11 37.33 15.19
C LEU A 577 -80.00 37.61 16.70
N THR A 578 -78.83 38.07 17.14
CA THR A 578 -78.60 38.46 18.54
C THR A 578 -79.47 39.66 18.91
N ARG A 579 -79.49 40.72 18.09
CA ARG A 579 -80.38 41.87 18.30
C ARG A 579 -81.86 41.50 18.29
N TYR A 580 -82.28 40.61 17.39
CA TYR A 580 -83.66 40.12 17.37
C TYR A 580 -84.01 39.34 18.64
N ARG A 581 -83.08 38.51 19.14
CA ARG A 581 -83.24 37.80 20.41
C ARG A 581 -83.37 38.77 21.58
N GLU A 582 -82.50 39.77 21.66
CA GLU A 582 -82.54 40.80 22.72
C GLU A 582 -83.88 41.56 22.70
N GLN A 583 -84.33 42.00 21.52
CA GLN A 583 -85.64 42.66 21.38
C GLN A 583 -86.82 41.75 21.77
N ALA A 584 -86.75 40.46 21.45
CA ALA A 584 -87.77 39.50 21.84
C ALA A 584 -87.78 39.30 23.37
N GLN A 585 -86.60 39.19 23.99
CA GLN A 585 -86.45 39.09 25.45
C GLN A 585 -86.99 40.34 26.16
N GLU A 586 -86.67 41.55 25.69
CA GLU A 586 -87.24 42.78 26.25
C GLU A 586 -88.77 42.83 26.15
N LYS A 587 -89.33 42.35 25.03
CA LYS A 587 -90.80 42.26 24.86
C LYS A 587 -91.41 41.27 25.84
N ILE A 588 -90.79 40.09 26.01
CA ILE A 588 -91.21 39.10 27.00
C ILE A 588 -91.17 39.71 28.40
N GLU A 589 -90.07 40.33 28.80
CA GLU A 589 -89.95 40.95 30.13
C GLU A 589 -90.98 42.07 30.36
N LYS A 590 -91.27 42.88 29.32
CA LYS A 590 -92.34 43.89 29.37
C LYS A 590 -93.72 43.25 29.52
N LEU A 591 -93.99 42.14 28.84
CA LEU A 591 -95.25 41.41 28.96
C LEU A 591 -95.37 40.75 30.34
N GLU A 592 -94.31 40.13 30.86
CA GLU A 592 -94.26 39.56 32.21
C GLU A 592 -94.51 40.64 33.28
N LYS A 593 -93.89 41.82 33.16
CA LYS A 593 -94.16 42.96 34.05
C LYS A 593 -95.59 43.48 33.96
N LYS A 594 -96.22 43.41 32.78
CA LYS A 594 -97.64 43.76 32.62
C LYS A 594 -98.55 42.69 33.23
N LEU A 595 -98.19 41.43 33.09
CA LEU A 595 -98.94 40.29 33.62
C LEU A 595 -98.88 40.27 35.14
N SER A 596 -97.72 40.55 35.74
CA SER A 596 -97.58 40.66 37.19
C SER A 596 -98.40 41.82 37.75
N LYS A 597 -98.35 42.99 37.11
CA LYS A 597 -99.18 44.15 37.49
C LYS A 597 -100.69 43.96 37.30
N ALA A 598 -101.12 43.00 36.47
CA ALA A 598 -102.53 42.68 36.27
C ALA A 598 -103.02 41.58 37.23
N SER A 599 -102.10 40.92 37.95
CA SER A 599 -102.40 39.87 38.92
C SER A 599 -102.36 40.36 40.38
N ASP A 600 -101.93 41.60 40.60
CA ASP A 600 -102.15 42.39 41.82
C ASP A 600 -103.38 43.29 41.64
#